data_AF-A0A9P3EEL2-F1
#
_entry.id   AF-A0A9P3EEL2-F1
#
_cell.length_a   1.000
_cell.length_b   1.000
_cell.length_c   1.000
_cell.angle_alpha   90.00
_cell.angle_beta   90.00
_cell.angle_gamma   90.00
#
_symmetry.space_group_name_H-M   'P 1'
#
loop_
_entity.id
_entity.type
_entity.pdbx_description
1 polymer ?
#
loop_
_entity_poly.entity_id
_entity_poly.type
_entity_poly.pdbx_seq_one_letter_code
_entity_poly.pdbx_strand_id
1 'polypeptide(L)'
;MKVTGTESGGKSAYQGDDGRFYDSNHRAHSNEREANAHIAFEIEQKEKLGINTITGIDAIIILITTLIICATCVWGLKLLGEGRYIGVLLVIGSILPIYHLYRFFFYTYASTRQMVYLFTVCMGFLINWILTDVFNIHLLR
;
A
#
# COMPACT_ATOMS: atom_id res chain seq x y z
N MET A 1 14.01 28.71 -1.19
CA MET A 1 13.89 27.47 -1.99
C MET A 1 12.54 26.85 -1.64
N LYS A 2 11.70 26.60 -2.64
CA LYS A 2 10.29 26.19 -2.49
C LYS A 2 10.28 24.70 -2.08
N VAL A 3 9.72 24.37 -0.92
CA VAL A 3 9.61 22.98 -0.45
C VAL A 3 8.65 22.23 -1.39
N THR A 4 9.22 21.49 -2.32
CA THR A 4 8.50 20.59 -3.24
C THR A 4 8.36 19.23 -2.58
N GLY A 5 7.25 19.04 -1.86
CA GLY A 5 6.76 17.71 -1.46
C GLY A 5 7.18 17.28 -0.06
N THR A 6 6.24 17.31 0.87
CA THR A 6 6.25 16.43 2.04
C THR A 6 5.74 15.07 1.60
N GLU A 7 6.64 14.22 1.11
CA GLU A 7 6.41 12.79 0.95
C GLU A 7 7.05 12.08 2.13
N SER A 8 6.23 11.50 3.00
CA SER A 8 6.69 10.37 3.81
C SER A 8 7.13 9.27 2.84
N GLY A 9 8.44 9.01 2.78
CA GLY A 9 9.02 7.97 1.94
C GLY A 9 10.49 8.27 1.71
N GLY A 10 11.38 7.44 2.26
CA GLY A 10 12.82 7.66 2.25
C GLY A 10 13.33 8.16 0.89
N LYS A 11 13.82 9.39 0.86
CA LYS A 11 14.59 9.92 -0.27
C LYS A 11 16.02 10.13 0.21
N SER A 12 16.91 9.65 -0.65
CA SER A 12 18.34 9.47 -0.53
C SER A 12 19.05 10.65 0.12
N ALA A 13 20.16 10.36 0.80
CA ALA A 13 21.08 11.38 1.25
C ALA A 13 21.40 12.36 0.11
N TYR A 14 21.40 13.67 0.40
CA TYR A 14 21.74 14.70 -0.57
C TYR A 14 23.04 15.37 -0.19
N GLN A 15 23.86 15.71 -1.19
CA GLN A 15 25.09 16.48 -0.95
C GLN A 15 24.75 17.96 -0.90
N GLY A 16 25.14 18.63 0.19
CA GLY A 16 25.02 20.08 0.32
C GLY A 16 26.13 20.82 -0.43
N ASP A 17 25.95 22.12 -0.62
CA ASP A 17 26.94 22.99 -1.27
C ASP A 17 28.28 23.07 -0.51
N ASP A 18 28.31 22.59 0.74
CA ASP A 18 29.50 22.45 1.59
C ASP A 18 30.26 21.13 1.39
N GLY A 19 29.81 20.29 0.45
CA GLY A 19 30.41 19.00 0.13
C GLY A 19 30.07 17.87 1.11
N ARG A 20 29.26 18.13 2.14
CA ARG A 20 28.83 17.13 3.13
C ARG A 20 27.54 16.44 2.70
N PHE A 21 27.31 15.23 3.21
CA PHE A 21 26.09 14.48 2.94
C PHE A 21 25.08 14.69 4.05
N TYR A 22 23.83 14.96 3.69
CA TYR A 22 22.76 15.26 4.63
C TYR A 22 21.70 14.17 4.59
N ASP A 23 21.19 13.81 5.77
CA ASP A 23 20.02 12.94 5.88
C ASP A 23 18.69 13.72 5.74
N SER A 24 17.56 13.01 5.77
CA SER A 24 16.22 13.59 5.69
C SER A 24 15.89 14.58 6.83
N ASN A 25 16.66 14.58 7.90
CA ASN A 25 16.55 15.50 9.04
C ASN A 25 17.62 16.60 9.03
N HIS A 26 18.30 16.80 7.89
CA HIS A 26 19.34 17.81 7.71
C HIS A 26 20.54 17.63 8.66
N ARG A 27 20.82 16.40 9.13
CA ARG A 27 22.07 16.12 9.84
C ARG A 27 23.18 15.86 8.85
N ALA A 28 24.34 16.48 9.07
CA ALA A 28 25.51 16.29 8.25
C ALA A 28 26.25 15.00 8.64
N HIS A 29 26.66 14.23 7.63
CA HIS A 29 27.41 12.99 7.73
C HIS A 29 28.66 13.07 6.85
N SER A 30 29.65 12.24 7.18
CA SER A 30 30.97 12.29 6.51
C SER A 30 30.95 11.72 5.09
N ASN A 31 30.01 10.80 4.82
CA ASN A 31 29.84 10.16 3.53
C ASN A 31 28.37 9.79 3.28
N GLU A 32 28.02 9.57 2.01
CA GLU A 32 26.66 9.21 1.59
C GLU A 32 26.15 7.93 2.25
N ARG A 33 27.06 6.97 2.48
CA ARG A 33 26.74 5.66 3.07
C ARG A 33 26.27 5.79 4.52
N GLU A 34 26.90 6.66 5.31
CA GLU A 34 26.51 6.95 6.70
C GLU A 34 25.17 7.67 6.75
N ALA A 35 24.96 8.66 5.88
CA ALA A 35 23.68 9.36 5.79
C ALA A 35 22.54 8.39 5.42
N ASN A 36 22.74 7.53 4.43
CA ASN A 36 21.76 6.52 4.04
C ASN A 36 21.52 5.45 5.14
N ALA A 37 22.57 5.04 5.86
CA ALA A 37 22.43 4.10 6.98
C ALA A 37 21.63 4.72 8.15
N HIS A 38 21.82 6.00 8.45
CA HIS A 38 21.07 6.72 9.47
C HIS A 38 19.59 6.87 9.08
N ILE A 39 19.30 7.19 7.81
CA ILE A 39 17.92 7.21 7.27
C ILE A 39 17.27 5.82 7.41
N ALA A 40 17.97 4.75 7.02
CA ALA A 40 17.46 3.39 7.11
C ALA A 40 17.14 2.98 8.56
N PHE A 41 18.02 3.33 9.50
CA PHE A 41 17.80 3.07 10.92
C PHE A 41 16.61 3.85 11.49
N GLU A 42 16.44 5.12 11.09
CA GLU A 42 15.30 5.92 11.50
C GLU A 42 13.98 5.38 10.94
N ILE A 43 13.98 4.90 9.69
CA ILE A 43 12.84 4.20 9.09
C ILE A 43 12.54 2.95 9.91
N GLU A 44 13.53 2.10 10.20
CA GLU A 44 13.34 0.88 11.00
C GLU A 44 12.79 1.19 12.41
N GLN A 45 13.26 2.26 13.05
CA GLN A 45 12.74 2.70 14.35
C GLN A 45 11.31 3.22 14.26
N LYS A 46 10.99 4.06 13.27
CA LYS A 46 9.63 4.57 13.04
C LYS A 46 8.68 3.43 12.74
N GLU A 47 9.12 2.43 11.98
CA GLU A 47 8.37 1.22 11.71
C GLU A 47 8.15 0.37 12.97
N LYS A 48 9.16 0.17 13.82
CA LYS A 48 9.02 -0.53 15.11
C LYS A 48 8.05 0.17 16.07
N LEU A 49 7.92 1.49 15.96
CA LEU A 49 7.00 2.30 16.74
C LEU A 49 5.59 2.35 16.12
N GLY A 50 5.36 1.70 14.98
CA GLY A 50 4.08 1.77 14.25
C GLY A 50 3.77 3.17 13.70
N ILE A 51 4.79 4.02 13.56
CA ILE A 51 4.66 5.33 12.95
C ILE A 51 4.56 5.13 11.44
N ASN A 52 3.42 5.60 10.92
CA ASN A 52 2.91 5.31 9.60
C ASN A 52 3.91 5.64 8.47
N THR A 53 4.60 4.63 7.93
CA THR A 53 5.42 4.72 6.70
C THR A 53 4.58 4.43 5.46
N ILE A 54 3.37 4.99 5.36
CA ILE A 54 2.52 4.83 4.16
C ILE A 54 3.22 5.50 2.98
N THR A 55 3.43 4.70 1.93
CA THR A 55 3.99 5.11 0.64
C THR A 55 2.86 5.45 -0.33
N GLY A 56 3.16 6.17 -1.42
CA GLY A 56 2.17 6.52 -2.45
C GLY A 56 1.52 5.29 -3.12
N ILE A 57 2.24 4.16 -3.21
CA ILE A 57 1.70 2.90 -3.75
C ILE A 57 0.65 2.32 -2.79
N ASP A 58 0.89 2.40 -1.48
CA ASP A 58 -0.09 1.95 -0.48
C ASP A 58 -1.42 2.73 -0.63
N ALA A 59 -1.35 4.03 -0.91
CA ALA A 59 -2.53 4.86 -1.14
C ALA A 59 -3.35 4.43 -2.37
N ILE A 60 -2.68 4.05 -3.48
CA ILE A 60 -3.36 3.54 -4.68
C ILE A 60 -4.05 2.21 -4.39
N ILE A 61 -3.39 1.32 -3.66
CA ILE A 61 -3.96 0.01 -3.33
C ILE A 61 -5.16 0.19 -2.39
N ILE A 62 -5.05 1.03 -1.36
CA ILE A 62 -6.17 1.39 -0.47
C ILE A 62 -7.35 1.93 -1.29
N LEU A 63 -7.09 2.80 -2.28
CA LEU A 63 -8.13 3.35 -3.15
C LEU A 63 -8.84 2.24 -3.96
N ILE A 64 -8.09 1.37 -4.63
CA ILE A 64 -8.66 0.26 -5.42
C ILE A 64 -9.48 -0.68 -4.52
N THR A 65 -8.94 -1.07 -3.36
CA THR A 65 -9.66 -1.95 -2.43
C THR A 65 -10.93 -1.28 -1.91
N THR A 66 -10.88 0.01 -1.60
CA THR A 66 -12.06 0.78 -1.16
C THR A 66 -13.12 0.82 -2.26
N LEU A 67 -12.73 1.03 -3.52
CA LEU A 67 -13.66 1.03 -4.65
C LEU A 67 -14.36 -0.34 -4.82
N ILE A 68 -13.62 -1.44 -4.68
CA ILE A 68 -14.18 -2.81 -4.77
C ILE A 68 -15.17 -3.07 -3.61
N ILE A 69 -14.82 -2.67 -2.40
CA ILE A 69 -15.71 -2.78 -1.22
C ILE A 69 -16.98 -1.96 -1.42
N CYS A 70 -16.86 -0.73 -1.91
CA CYS A 70 -18.01 0.12 -2.19
C CYS A 70 -18.90 -0.48 -3.29
N ALA A 71 -18.31 -0.94 -4.40
CA ALA A 71 -19.05 -1.55 -5.50
C ALA A 71 -19.82 -2.81 -5.05
N THR A 72 -19.16 -3.69 -4.29
CA THR A 72 -19.81 -4.91 -3.74
C THR A 72 -20.91 -4.57 -2.75
N CYS A 73 -20.73 -3.56 -1.90
CA CYS A 73 -21.76 -3.08 -0.98
C CYS A 73 -22.98 -2.51 -1.71
N VAL A 74 -22.77 -1.62 -2.69
CA VAL A 74 -23.86 -1.04 -3.51
C VAL A 74 -24.61 -2.13 -4.28
N TRP A 75 -23.90 -3.11 -4.85
CA TRP A 75 -24.53 -4.25 -5.50
C TRP A 75 -25.37 -5.07 -4.51
N GLY A 76 -24.82 -5.37 -3.32
CA GLY A 76 -25.56 -6.05 -2.26
C GLY A 76 -26.85 -5.33 -1.86
N LEU A 77 -26.79 -4.01 -1.67
CA LEU A 77 -27.95 -3.17 -1.38
C LEU A 77 -28.98 -3.19 -2.52
N LYS A 78 -28.53 -3.13 -3.77
CA LYS A 78 -29.42 -3.23 -4.93
C LYS A 78 -30.17 -4.57 -4.95
N LEU A 79 -29.47 -5.68 -4.73
CA LEU A 79 -30.08 -7.02 -4.68
C LEU A 79 -31.09 -7.15 -3.53
N LEU A 80 -30.84 -6.49 -2.40
CA LEU A 80 -31.81 -6.44 -1.30
C LEU A 80 -33.06 -5.64 -1.68
N GLY A 81 -32.90 -4.52 -2.38
CA GLY A 81 -34.03 -3.75 -2.94
C GLY A 81 -34.87 -4.56 -3.94
N GLU A 82 -34.27 -5.52 -4.62
CA GLU A 82 -34.94 -6.48 -5.52
C GLU A 82 -35.54 -7.69 -4.78
N GLY A 83 -35.50 -7.72 -3.43
CA GLY A 83 -36.05 -8.81 -2.61
C GLY A 83 -35.17 -10.06 -2.52
N ARG A 84 -33.91 -10.00 -3.00
CA ARG A 84 -32.98 -11.13 -3.00
C ARG A 84 -32.11 -11.08 -1.75
N TYR A 85 -32.38 -11.97 -0.79
CA TYR A 85 -31.65 -12.06 0.48
C TYR A 85 -30.15 -12.35 0.35
N ILE A 86 -29.68 -12.83 -0.82
CA ILE A 86 -28.24 -12.99 -1.10
C ILE A 86 -27.48 -11.67 -1.00
N GLY A 87 -28.15 -10.53 -1.16
CA GLY A 87 -27.56 -9.22 -0.96
C GLY A 87 -27.09 -8.95 0.48
N VAL A 88 -27.67 -9.62 1.50
CA VAL A 88 -27.20 -9.51 2.89
C VAL A 88 -25.77 -10.03 3.03
N LEU A 89 -25.46 -11.16 2.38
CA LEU A 89 -24.11 -11.74 2.40
C LEU A 89 -23.10 -10.81 1.73
N LEU A 90 -23.48 -10.15 0.64
CA LEU A 90 -22.62 -9.19 -0.06
C LEU A 90 -22.34 -7.94 0.78
N VAL A 91 -23.35 -7.44 1.51
CA VAL A 91 -23.18 -6.29 2.41
C VAL A 91 -22.34 -6.67 3.64
N ILE A 92 -22.57 -7.82 4.26
CA ILE A 92 -21.75 -8.28 5.40
C ILE A 92 -20.32 -8.57 4.95
N GLY A 93 -20.17 -9.22 3.79
CA GLY A 93 -18.88 -9.57 3.19
C GLY A 93 -18.04 -8.34 2.80
N SER A 94 -18.65 -7.20 2.50
CA SER A 94 -17.93 -5.96 2.20
C SER A 94 -17.43 -5.25 3.47
N ILE A 95 -18.12 -5.42 4.61
CA ILE A 95 -17.76 -4.79 5.89
C ILE A 95 -16.65 -5.56 6.61
N LEU A 96 -16.71 -6.90 6.60
CA LEU A 96 -15.73 -7.79 7.24
C LEU A 96 -14.25 -7.45 6.98
N PRO A 97 -13.81 -7.23 5.73
CA PRO A 97 -12.40 -6.97 5.43
C PRO A 97 -11.94 -5.58 5.91
N ILE A 98 -12.82 -4.62 6.20
CA ILE A 98 -12.44 -3.24 6.51
C ILE A 98 -11.51 -3.18 7.73
N TYR A 99 -11.83 -3.90 8.81
CA TYR A 99 -11.01 -3.90 10.02
C TYR A 99 -9.63 -4.54 9.79
N HIS A 100 -9.60 -5.65 9.05
CA HIS A 100 -8.34 -6.34 8.73
C HIS A 100 -7.47 -5.54 7.77
N LEU A 101 -8.07 -4.86 6.79
CA LEU A 101 -7.37 -3.97 5.86
C LEU A 101 -6.84 -2.73 6.59
N TYR A 102 -7.65 -2.11 7.47
CA TYR A 102 -7.18 -1.01 8.31
C TYR A 102 -5.96 -1.43 9.13
N ARG A 103 -6.05 -2.57 9.83
CA ARG A 103 -4.90 -3.08 10.59
C ARG A 103 -3.70 -3.37 9.69
N PHE A 104 -3.94 -3.96 8.53
CA PHE A 104 -2.91 -4.30 7.57
C PHE A 104 -2.17 -3.06 7.04
N PHE A 105 -2.87 -2.04 6.54
CA PHE A 105 -2.21 -0.88 5.93
C PHE A 105 -1.52 0.04 6.94
N PHE A 106 -2.11 0.20 8.13
CA PHE A 106 -1.65 1.18 9.12
C PHE A 106 -0.68 0.61 10.16
N TYR A 107 -0.66 -0.71 10.39
CA TYR A 107 0.17 -1.34 11.43
C TYR A 107 1.14 -2.40 10.92
N THR A 108 1.21 -2.63 9.61
CA THR A 108 2.14 -3.63 9.03
C THR A 108 3.38 -2.95 8.47
N TYR A 109 4.55 -3.51 8.80
CA TYR A 109 5.86 -3.09 8.31
C TYR A 109 5.89 -3.02 6.77
N ALA A 110 6.66 -2.09 6.20
CA ALA A 110 6.74 -1.92 4.75
C ALA A 110 7.22 -3.18 4.02
N SER A 111 8.17 -3.92 4.60
CA SER A 111 8.67 -5.20 4.06
C SER A 111 7.57 -6.26 3.94
N THR A 112 6.66 -6.31 4.92
CA THR A 112 5.54 -7.26 4.93
C THR A 112 4.45 -6.83 3.95
N ARG A 113 4.20 -5.53 3.78
CA ARG A 113 3.29 -5.00 2.75
C ARG A 113 3.78 -5.31 1.34
N GLN A 114 5.07 -5.13 1.06
CA GLN A 114 5.67 -5.48 -0.25
C GLN A 114 5.49 -6.95 -0.60
N MET A 115 5.70 -7.86 0.36
CA MET A 115 5.48 -9.30 0.15
C MET A 115 4.03 -9.62 -0.18
N VAL A 116 3.08 -8.96 0.50
CA VAL A 116 1.65 -9.15 0.21
C VAL A 116 1.27 -8.55 -1.14
N TYR A 117 1.85 -7.43 -1.55
CA TYR A 117 1.63 -6.87 -2.89
C TYR A 117 2.17 -7.79 -3.97
N LEU A 118 3.39 -8.31 -3.79
CA LEU A 118 3.97 -9.29 -4.70
C LEU A 118 3.07 -10.53 -4.78
N PHE A 119 2.62 -11.05 -3.65
CA PHE A 119 1.69 -12.17 -3.60
C PHE A 119 0.37 -11.86 -4.32
N THR A 120 -0.20 -10.68 -4.12
CA THR A 120 -1.45 -10.24 -4.77
C THR A 120 -1.28 -10.16 -6.29
N VAL A 121 -0.16 -9.62 -6.77
CA VAL A 121 0.16 -9.55 -8.20
C VAL A 121 0.35 -10.96 -8.78
N CYS A 122 1.11 -11.83 -8.10
CA CYS A 122 1.29 -13.22 -8.50
C CYS A 122 -0.03 -13.98 -8.58
N MET A 123 -0.91 -13.81 -7.59
CA MET A 123 -2.25 -14.40 -7.61
C MET A 123 -3.10 -13.83 -8.75
N GLY A 124 -2.99 -12.54 -9.05
CA GLY A 124 -3.64 -11.91 -10.20
C GLY A 124 -3.21 -12.54 -11.53
N PHE A 125 -1.91 -12.77 -11.72
CA PHE A 125 -1.40 -13.49 -12.90
C PHE A 125 -1.86 -14.94 -12.94
N LEU A 126 -1.88 -15.64 -11.81
CA LEU A 126 -2.35 -17.02 -11.73
C LEU A 126 -3.84 -17.13 -12.07
N ILE A 127 -4.67 -16.22 -11.54
CA ILE A 127 -6.10 -16.13 -11.87
C ILE A 127 -6.29 -15.78 -13.36
N ASN A 128 -5.52 -14.84 -13.90
CA ASN A 128 -5.57 -14.49 -15.33
C ASN A 128 -5.18 -15.68 -16.22
N TRP A 129 -4.18 -16.46 -15.81
CA TRP A 129 -3.77 -17.66 -16.53
C TRP A 129 -4.86 -18.73 -16.51
N ILE A 130 -5.45 -19.02 -15.35
CA ILE A 130 -6.57 -19.98 -15.24
C ILE A 130 -7.76 -19.52 -16.08
N LEU A 131 -8.11 -18.23 -16.03
CA LEU A 131 -9.21 -17.69 -16.83
C LEU A 131 -8.94 -17.74 -18.33
N THR A 132 -7.69 -17.54 -18.73
CA THR A 132 -7.27 -17.66 -20.14
C THR A 132 -7.32 -19.11 -20.60
N ASP A 133 -6.74 -20.04 -19.84
CA ASP A 133 -6.58 -21.45 -20.22
C ASP A 133 -7.91 -22.22 -20.20
N VAL A 134 -8.73 -21.99 -19.17
CA VAL A 134 -9.97 -22.75 -18.96
C VAL A 134 -11.18 -22.08 -19.62
N PHE A 135 -11.23 -20.74 -19.62
CA PHE A 135 -12.42 -19.99 -20.03
C PHE A 135 -12.19 -19.09 -21.26
N ASN A 136 -10.96 -18.98 -21.77
CA ASN A 136 -10.59 -18.10 -22.87
C ASN A 136 -10.95 -16.62 -22.62
N ILE A 137 -10.87 -16.20 -21.34
CA ILE A 137 -11.13 -14.83 -20.89
C ILE A 137 -9.80 -14.18 -20.52
N HIS A 138 -9.44 -13.10 -21.20
CA HIS A 138 -8.21 -12.34 -20.95
C HIS A 138 -8.49 -11.08 -20.12
N LEU A 139 -8.14 -11.09 -18.83
CA LEU A 139 -8.23 -9.91 -17.97
C LEU A 139 -7.03 -8.97 -18.13
N LEU A 140 -5.85 -9.55 -18.35
CA LEU A 140 -4.62 -8.84 -18.70
C LEU A 140 -4.21 -9.36 -20.07
N ARG A 141 -4.17 -8.45 -21.04
CA ARG A 141 -3.85 -8.74 -22.44
C ARG A 141 -2.36 -8.74 -22.68
#